data_AF-A0A7J3Z851-F1
#
_entry.id   AF-A0A7J3Z851-F1
#
_cell.length_a   1.000
_cell.length_b   1.000
_cell.length_c   1.000
_cell.angle_alpha   90.00
_cell.angle_beta   90.00
_cell.angle_gamma   90.00
#
_symmetry.space_group_name_H-M   'P 1'
#
loop_
_entity.id
_entity.type
_entity.pdbx_description
1 polymer ?
#
loop_
_entity_poly.entity_id
_entity_poly.type
_entity_poly.pdbx_seq_one_letter_code
_entity_poly.pdbx_strand_id
1 'polypeptide(L)'
;MEFLLQSKAKCALFFAVGGGGDVASAAMLALATRRLGVKAYVASVAWERFIIDPVPGPIRLVEIVGGRQLGECSMLVNGDARALRGGREVAFQAVNASKALREPIAVVDLYSGVSGVVKGLQEVLGYYGCDHLVSVDVGGDILATGFEDELWSPLADFVGLVATAELGGVVAVHSPGADGELSQEYILKRVALVAKKGGYLWARGVTIEDVKTLKHILSFIESEASKATLLAYAGLHGFAELREGSRKTFVSPLNLLTIFLNAKVVAGLNPVAEVLKATKDLEHARRSLNMLGIFTELDLEEEVYKLIQSGAEITGEVLINIKHKFRKEVSKG
;
A
#
# COMPACT_ATOMS: atom_id res chain seq x y z
N MET A 1 16.39 -5.92 -10.81
CA MET A 1 15.63 -4.69 -11.08
C MET A 1 16.09 -4.19 -12.43
N GLU A 2 15.79 -4.94 -13.48
CA GLU A 2 16.42 -4.72 -14.79
C GLU A 2 16.08 -3.34 -15.36
N PHE A 3 14.82 -2.91 -15.22
CA PHE A 3 14.40 -1.57 -15.66
C PHE A 3 15.19 -0.42 -15.00
N LEU A 4 15.58 -0.57 -13.72
CA LEU A 4 16.42 0.42 -13.03
C LEU A 4 17.86 0.43 -13.54
N LEU A 5 18.40 -0.74 -13.90
CA LEU A 5 19.75 -0.86 -14.47
C LEU A 5 19.79 -0.27 -15.88
N GLN A 6 18.77 -0.55 -16.70
CA GLN A 6 18.62 -0.01 -18.05
C GLN A 6 18.47 1.51 -18.05
N SER A 7 17.75 2.08 -17.08
CA SER A 7 17.64 3.53 -16.91
C SER A 7 18.87 4.18 -16.24
N LYS A 8 19.88 3.39 -15.86
CA LYS A 8 21.09 3.83 -15.14
C LYS A 8 20.76 4.57 -13.84
N ALA A 9 19.75 4.09 -13.11
CA ALA A 9 19.32 4.65 -11.84
C ALA A 9 20.48 4.76 -10.84
N LYS A 10 20.64 5.94 -10.24
CA LYS A 10 21.62 6.14 -9.15
C LYS A 10 20.98 5.86 -7.79
N CYS A 11 19.70 6.20 -7.65
CA CYS A 11 18.97 6.08 -6.39
C CYS A 11 17.47 5.88 -6.63
N ALA A 12 16.90 4.82 -6.06
CA ALA A 12 15.47 4.53 -6.16
C ALA A 12 14.77 4.64 -4.80
N LEU A 13 13.64 5.35 -4.76
CA LEU A 13 12.73 5.37 -3.62
C LEU A 13 11.66 4.31 -3.80
N PHE A 14 11.54 3.39 -2.84
CA PHE A 14 10.47 2.40 -2.78
C PHE A 14 9.39 2.90 -1.82
N PHE A 15 8.22 3.24 -2.35
CA PHE A 15 7.11 3.80 -1.59
C PHE A 15 6.02 2.75 -1.37
N ALA A 16 5.82 2.30 -0.14
CA ALA A 16 4.68 1.45 0.22
C ALA A 16 3.39 2.29 0.18
N VAL A 17 2.51 1.93 -0.75
CA VAL A 17 1.37 2.76 -1.15
C VAL A 17 0.06 2.34 -0.49
N GLY A 18 -0.13 1.05 -0.26
CA GLY A 18 -1.29 0.49 0.41
C GLY A 18 -1.19 0.58 1.93
N GLY A 19 -1.93 -0.29 2.62
CA GLY A 19 -1.91 -0.36 4.09
C GLY A 19 -0.52 -0.63 4.68
N GLY A 20 -0.36 -0.40 5.99
CA GLY A 20 0.94 -0.41 6.68
C GLY A 20 1.80 -1.66 6.48
N GLY A 21 1.21 -2.81 6.12
CA GLY A 21 1.94 -4.04 5.84
C GLY A 21 2.86 -3.98 4.62
N ASP A 22 2.57 -3.11 3.65
CA ASP A 22 3.29 -3.02 2.36
C ASP A 22 4.74 -2.59 2.52
N VAL A 23 5.03 -1.86 3.60
CA VAL A 23 6.38 -1.40 3.93
C VAL A 23 7.36 -2.58 4.07
N ALA A 24 6.88 -3.77 4.45
CA ALA A 24 7.71 -4.97 4.52
C ALA A 24 8.24 -5.38 3.13
N SER A 25 7.35 -5.41 2.14
CA SER A 25 7.68 -5.74 0.76
C SER A 25 8.49 -4.63 0.10
N ALA A 26 8.13 -3.36 0.35
CA ALA A 26 8.90 -2.21 -0.15
C ALA A 26 10.35 -2.23 0.36
N ALA A 27 10.54 -2.50 1.66
CA ALA A 27 11.86 -2.65 2.27
C ALA A 27 12.65 -3.82 1.69
N MET A 28 12.03 -4.99 1.51
CA MET A 28 12.66 -6.13 0.86
C MET A 28 13.12 -5.77 -0.57
N LEU A 29 12.29 -5.10 -1.36
CA LEU A 29 12.62 -4.66 -2.73
C LEU A 29 13.73 -3.59 -2.76
N ALA A 30 13.73 -2.65 -1.81
CA ALA A 30 14.80 -1.68 -1.67
C ALA A 30 16.14 -2.36 -1.35
N LEU A 31 16.16 -3.29 -0.40
CA LEU A 31 17.36 -4.07 -0.07
C LEU A 31 17.82 -4.94 -1.25
N ALA A 32 16.89 -5.52 -2.01
CA ALA A 32 17.20 -6.25 -3.24
C ALA A 32 17.88 -5.36 -4.29
N THR A 33 17.44 -4.10 -4.38
CA THR A 33 18.00 -3.09 -5.27
C THR A 33 19.40 -2.66 -4.84
N ARG A 34 19.64 -2.51 -3.53
CA ARG A 34 20.98 -2.25 -2.97
C ARG A 34 21.99 -3.34 -3.31
N ARG A 35 21.56 -4.61 -3.29
CA ARG A 35 22.43 -5.75 -3.70
C ARG A 35 22.85 -5.71 -5.17
N LEU A 36 22.14 -4.94 -6.00
CA LEU A 36 22.50 -4.69 -7.40
C LEU A 36 23.36 -3.43 -7.59
N GLY A 37 23.78 -2.77 -6.51
CA GLY A 37 24.64 -1.58 -6.55
C GLY A 37 23.91 -0.24 -6.71
N VAL A 38 22.58 -0.23 -6.70
CA VAL A 38 21.77 1.00 -6.78
C VAL A 38 21.37 1.43 -5.37
N LYS A 39 21.58 2.71 -5.01
CA LYS A 39 21.12 3.22 -3.71
C LYS A 39 19.59 3.10 -3.64
N ALA A 40 19.04 2.70 -2.51
CA ALA A 40 17.59 2.63 -2.38
C ALA A 40 17.14 2.99 -0.97
N TYR A 41 15.99 3.64 -0.86
CA TYR A 41 15.37 4.05 0.40
C TYR A 41 13.90 3.68 0.42
N VAL A 42 13.30 3.69 1.60
CA VAL A 42 11.92 3.27 1.81
C VAL A 42 11.09 4.46 2.29
N ALA A 43 9.96 4.67 1.64
CA ALA A 43 8.88 5.53 2.10
C ALA A 43 7.63 4.68 2.31
N SER A 44 6.68 5.18 3.12
CA SER A 44 5.40 4.52 3.37
C SER A 44 4.34 5.57 3.66
N VAL A 45 3.09 5.30 3.27
CA VAL A 45 1.96 5.91 3.99
C VAL A 45 1.89 5.30 5.39
N ALA A 46 1.34 6.02 6.36
CA ALA A 46 1.14 5.52 7.71
C ALA A 46 -0.35 5.21 7.93
N TRP A 47 -0.89 4.21 7.24
CA TRP A 47 -2.28 3.78 7.43
C TRP A 47 -2.34 2.38 8.00
N GLU A 48 -2.74 2.28 9.25
CA GLU A 48 -2.76 1.02 9.99
C GLU A 48 -4.16 0.39 9.95
N ARG A 49 -4.22 -0.94 10.01
CA ARG A 49 -5.51 -1.64 10.17
C ARG A 49 -6.16 -1.25 11.50
N PHE A 50 -7.48 -1.23 11.55
CA PHE A 50 -8.26 -0.94 12.77
C PHE A 50 -7.91 -1.81 14.00
N ILE A 51 -7.29 -2.98 13.83
CA ILE A 51 -6.82 -3.82 14.95
C ILE A 51 -5.58 -3.21 15.61
N ILE A 52 -4.72 -2.56 14.83
CA ILE A 52 -3.53 -1.83 15.30
C ILE A 52 -3.95 -0.41 15.69
N ASP A 53 -4.66 0.26 14.78
CA ASP A 53 -5.18 1.59 14.97
C ASP A 53 -6.68 1.74 14.72
N PRO A 54 -7.56 1.54 15.73
CA PRO A 54 -8.98 1.83 15.63
C PRO A 54 -9.34 3.26 15.21
N VAL A 55 -8.45 4.25 15.34
CA VAL A 55 -8.80 5.62 14.92
C VAL A 55 -8.84 5.69 13.39
N PRO A 56 -9.99 6.06 12.78
CA PRO A 56 -10.14 6.00 11.33
C PRO A 56 -9.16 6.88 10.55
N GLY A 57 -8.74 6.37 9.41
CA GLY A 57 -7.83 7.04 8.49
C GLY A 57 -6.36 6.89 8.86
N PRO A 58 -5.48 7.38 7.98
CA PRO A 58 -4.03 7.32 8.19
C PRO A 58 -3.62 8.09 9.44
N ILE A 59 -2.36 7.95 9.84
CA ILE A 59 -1.74 8.70 10.93
C ILE A 59 -1.27 10.03 10.36
N ARG A 60 -1.70 11.16 10.94
CA ARG A 60 -1.24 12.49 10.54
C ARG A 60 0.20 12.70 10.99
N LEU A 61 0.98 13.45 10.21
CA LEU A 61 2.35 13.80 10.61
C LEU A 61 2.41 14.52 11.97
N VAL A 62 1.42 15.36 12.27
CA VAL A 62 1.31 16.07 13.57
C VAL A 62 1.01 15.15 14.75
N GLU A 63 0.50 13.95 14.51
CA GLU A 63 0.24 12.94 15.54
C GLU A 63 1.51 12.13 15.85
N ILE A 64 2.55 12.23 15.02
CA ILE A 64 3.81 11.49 15.20
C ILE A 64 4.75 12.25 16.14
N VAL A 65 5.15 11.57 17.21
CA VAL A 65 6.15 12.03 18.19
C VAL A 65 7.48 11.33 17.91
N GLY A 66 8.58 12.09 17.97
CA GLY A 66 9.95 11.56 17.77
C GLY A 66 10.38 11.44 16.31
N GLY A 67 9.55 11.87 15.35
CA GLY A 67 9.93 11.98 13.95
C GLY A 67 10.65 13.30 13.62
N ARG A 68 11.43 13.29 12.55
CA ARG A 68 12.11 14.48 12.00
C ARG A 68 11.43 14.92 10.72
N GLN A 69 10.76 16.06 10.76
CA GLN A 69 10.09 16.62 9.59
C GLN A 69 11.09 16.87 8.45
N LEU A 70 10.73 16.45 7.24
CA LEU A 70 11.50 16.70 6.02
C LEU A 70 10.95 17.91 5.25
N GLY A 71 9.62 18.03 5.23
CA GLY A 71 8.90 19.14 4.65
C GLY A 71 7.45 19.16 5.15
N GLU A 72 6.56 19.79 4.39
CA GLU A 72 5.16 19.93 4.80
C GLU A 72 4.40 18.60 4.75
N CYS A 73 4.75 17.73 3.81
CA CYS A 73 4.01 16.50 3.52
C CYS A 73 4.84 15.23 3.75
N SER A 74 5.98 15.34 4.45
CA SER A 74 6.82 14.19 4.76
C SER A 74 7.65 14.32 6.04
N MET A 75 7.96 13.17 6.64
CA MET A 75 8.72 13.05 7.88
C MET A 75 9.60 11.80 7.86
N LEU A 76 10.78 11.83 8.48
CA LEU A 76 11.53 10.62 8.80
C LEU A 76 11.16 10.11 10.19
N VAL A 77 10.92 8.80 10.29
CA VAL A 77 10.68 8.12 11.55
C VAL A 77 11.75 7.07 11.78
N ASN A 78 12.17 6.95 13.04
CA ASN A 78 13.07 5.91 13.51
C ASN A 78 12.29 4.92 14.39
N GLY A 79 12.95 3.86 14.84
CA GLY A 79 12.37 2.84 15.72
C GLY A 79 11.82 3.37 17.06
N ASP A 80 12.17 4.57 17.49
CA ASP A 80 11.69 5.18 18.73
C ASP A 80 10.49 6.11 18.55
N ALA A 81 10.07 6.36 17.30
CA ALA A 81 8.91 7.20 17.02
C ALA A 81 7.60 6.47 17.35
N ARG A 82 6.54 7.23 17.61
CA ARG A 82 5.20 6.72 17.94
C ARG A 82 4.13 7.72 17.54
N ALA A 83 2.92 7.25 17.28
CA ALA A 83 1.78 8.14 17.06
C ALA A 83 0.93 8.27 18.32
N LEU A 84 0.42 9.46 18.60
CA LEU A 84 -0.55 9.72 19.67
C LEU A 84 -1.93 9.90 19.05
N ARG A 85 -2.78 8.87 19.11
CA ARG A 85 -4.10 8.87 18.47
C ARG A 85 -5.15 8.33 19.43
N GLY A 86 -6.30 9.00 19.54
CA GLY A 86 -7.41 8.54 20.38
C GLY A 86 -7.06 8.33 21.86
N GLY A 87 -6.11 9.10 22.41
CA GLY A 87 -5.68 9.00 23.80
C GLY A 87 -4.70 7.86 24.11
N ARG A 88 -4.10 7.23 23.08
CA ARG A 88 -3.17 6.12 23.22
C ARG A 88 -1.98 6.23 22.27
N GLU A 89 -0.95 5.46 22.57
CA GLU A 89 0.24 5.33 21.73
C GLU A 89 0.06 4.22 20.70
N VAL A 90 0.39 4.51 19.45
CA VAL A 90 0.34 3.55 18.34
C VAL A 90 1.75 3.41 17.76
N ALA A 91 2.28 2.18 17.81
CA ALA A 91 3.49 1.79 17.11
C ALA A 91 3.09 1.26 15.72
N PHE A 92 3.22 2.10 14.71
CA PHE A 92 2.77 1.82 13.34
C PHE A 92 3.85 1.15 12.49
N GLN A 93 3.47 0.50 11.39
CA GLN A 93 4.35 -0.43 10.68
C GLN A 93 5.62 0.23 10.15
N ALA A 94 5.59 1.51 9.75
CA ALA A 94 6.81 2.22 9.32
C ALA A 94 7.87 2.33 10.44
N VAL A 95 7.45 2.49 11.70
CA VAL A 95 8.37 2.46 12.86
C VAL A 95 8.94 1.06 13.05
N ASN A 96 8.11 0.03 12.92
CA ASN A 96 8.55 -1.35 13.03
C ASN A 96 9.50 -1.76 11.90
N ALA A 97 9.26 -1.27 10.68
CA ALA A 97 10.18 -1.39 9.56
C ALA A 97 11.52 -0.72 9.86
N SER A 98 11.50 0.49 10.43
CA SER A 98 12.72 1.17 10.85
C SER A 98 13.50 0.34 11.88
N LYS A 99 12.84 -0.26 12.88
CA LYS A 99 13.49 -1.17 13.85
C LYS A 99 14.14 -2.37 13.17
N ALA A 100 13.42 -3.01 12.25
CA ALA A 100 13.90 -4.19 11.53
C ALA A 100 15.14 -3.88 10.68
N LEU A 101 15.14 -2.74 9.99
CA LEU A 101 16.22 -2.32 9.09
C LEU A 101 17.35 -1.56 9.79
N ARG A 102 17.11 -1.03 10.99
CA ARG A 102 17.99 -0.10 11.71
C ARG A 102 18.34 1.15 10.91
N GLU A 103 17.37 1.65 10.16
CA GLU A 103 17.49 2.88 9.37
C GLU A 103 16.18 3.67 9.38
N PRO A 104 16.21 4.99 9.14
CA PRO A 104 15.00 5.80 9.08
C PRO A 104 14.09 5.39 7.91
N ILE A 105 12.77 5.44 8.15
CA ILE A 105 11.75 5.28 7.10
C ILE A 105 11.09 6.64 6.86
N ALA A 106 10.88 7.01 5.61
CA ALA A 106 10.09 8.20 5.29
C ALA A 106 8.59 7.88 5.39
N VAL A 107 7.85 8.75 6.05
CA VAL A 107 6.38 8.75 6.09
C VAL A 107 5.89 9.89 5.21
N VAL A 108 4.97 9.57 4.30
CA VAL A 108 4.33 10.53 3.39
C VAL A 108 2.90 10.79 3.85
N ASP A 109 2.51 12.07 3.86
CA ASP A 109 1.17 12.47 4.27
C ASP A 109 0.11 12.12 3.22
N LEU A 110 -0.73 11.15 3.56
CA LEU A 110 -1.89 10.76 2.74
C LEU A 110 -3.12 11.63 3.02
N TYR A 111 -3.20 12.32 4.16
CA TYR A 111 -4.36 13.15 4.51
C TYR A 111 -4.56 14.34 3.58
N SER A 112 -3.48 14.84 2.98
CA SER A 112 -3.49 15.96 2.04
C SER A 112 -3.81 15.53 0.59
N GLY A 113 -4.42 14.35 0.42
CA GLY A 113 -4.88 13.81 -0.87
C GLY A 113 -3.73 13.59 -1.86
N VAL A 114 -4.06 13.51 -3.16
CA VAL A 114 -3.05 13.32 -4.22
C VAL A 114 -1.98 14.43 -4.17
N SER A 115 -2.39 15.69 -3.97
CA SER A 115 -1.46 16.82 -3.92
C SER A 115 -0.43 16.70 -2.79
N GLY A 116 -0.86 16.21 -1.63
CA GLY A 116 0.00 15.96 -0.48
C GLY A 116 0.98 14.82 -0.73
N VAL A 117 0.49 13.70 -1.27
CA VAL A 117 1.35 12.55 -1.58
C VAL A 117 2.41 12.93 -2.63
N VAL A 118 2.04 13.66 -3.68
CA VAL A 118 3.00 14.17 -4.67
C VAL A 118 4.06 15.05 -4.01
N LYS A 119 3.64 16.02 -3.20
CA LYS A 119 4.57 16.93 -2.49
C LYS A 119 5.49 16.16 -1.53
N GLY A 120 4.95 15.26 -0.73
CA GLY A 120 5.71 14.45 0.21
C GLY A 120 6.71 13.53 -0.48
N LEU A 121 6.32 12.90 -1.59
CA LEU A 121 7.24 12.10 -2.40
C LEU A 121 8.35 12.94 -3.02
N GLN A 122 8.06 14.16 -3.51
CA GLN A 122 9.09 15.09 -3.99
C GLN A 122 10.07 15.50 -2.90
N GLU A 123 9.58 15.80 -1.69
CA GLU A 123 10.40 16.12 -0.52
C GLU A 123 11.35 14.96 -0.18
N VAL A 124 10.84 13.72 -0.17
CA VAL A 124 11.64 12.52 0.14
C VAL A 124 12.64 12.21 -0.98
N LEU A 125 12.22 12.28 -2.25
CA LEU A 125 13.10 12.11 -3.41
C LEU A 125 14.23 13.13 -3.40
N GLY A 126 13.92 14.41 -3.14
CA GLY A 126 14.88 15.49 -3.03
C GLY A 126 15.85 15.30 -1.87
N TYR A 127 15.35 14.91 -0.70
CA TYR A 127 16.18 14.66 0.49
C TYR A 127 17.21 13.54 0.26
N TYR A 128 16.81 12.43 -0.35
CA TYR A 128 17.71 11.31 -0.63
C TYR A 128 18.50 11.44 -1.93
N GLY A 129 18.18 12.42 -2.78
CA GLY A 129 18.74 12.55 -4.13
C GLY A 129 18.37 11.38 -5.05
N CYS A 130 17.15 10.86 -4.89
CA CYS A 130 16.64 9.74 -5.67
C CYS A 130 16.07 10.19 -7.02
N ASP A 131 16.44 9.47 -8.08
CA ASP A 131 16.07 9.76 -9.46
C ASP A 131 14.97 8.82 -9.99
N HIS A 132 14.57 7.82 -9.19
CA HIS A 132 13.50 6.88 -9.52
C HIS A 132 12.55 6.70 -8.35
N LEU A 133 11.25 6.56 -8.65
CA LEU A 133 10.19 6.23 -7.72
C LEU A 133 9.56 4.89 -8.12
N VAL A 134 9.45 3.98 -7.15
CA VAL A 134 8.77 2.69 -7.30
C VAL A 134 7.74 2.56 -6.19
N SER A 135 6.47 2.69 -6.52
CA SER A 135 5.36 2.50 -5.58
C SER A 135 4.99 1.03 -5.51
N VAL A 136 4.93 0.48 -4.30
CA VAL A 136 4.80 -0.95 -4.02
C VAL A 136 3.45 -1.18 -3.39
N ASP A 137 2.66 -2.04 -4.03
CA ASP A 137 1.38 -2.55 -3.55
C ASP A 137 1.51 -4.09 -3.42
N VAL A 138 1.10 -4.62 -2.27
CA VAL A 138 1.07 -6.07 -2.01
C VAL A 138 -0.34 -6.61 -2.22
N GLY A 139 -0.51 -7.37 -3.29
CA GLY A 139 -1.79 -7.97 -3.64
C GLY A 139 -2.27 -7.48 -5.00
N GLY A 140 -2.20 -6.18 -5.28
CA GLY A 140 -2.53 -5.64 -6.61
C GLY A 140 -3.80 -4.81 -6.69
N ASP A 141 -4.32 -4.35 -5.55
CA ASP A 141 -5.46 -3.43 -5.45
C ASP A 141 -5.24 -2.14 -6.25
N ILE A 142 -3.99 -1.71 -6.42
CA ILE A 142 -3.62 -0.57 -7.27
C ILE A 142 -4.02 -0.75 -8.75
N LEU A 143 -4.23 -2.00 -9.20
CA LEU A 143 -4.67 -2.30 -10.56
C LEU A 143 -6.19 -2.39 -10.71
N ALA A 144 -6.93 -2.37 -9.60
CA ALA A 144 -8.37 -2.45 -9.58
C ALA A 144 -9.02 -1.28 -10.34
N THR A 145 -10.30 -1.42 -10.67
CA THR A 145 -11.09 -0.33 -11.25
C THR A 145 -11.90 0.42 -10.19
N GLY A 146 -12.08 -0.18 -9.02
CA GLY A 146 -12.91 0.33 -7.93
C GLY A 146 -14.29 -0.33 -7.88
N PHE A 147 -14.69 -1.01 -8.95
CA PHE A 147 -16.03 -1.60 -9.11
C PHE A 147 -16.08 -3.09 -8.79
N GLU A 148 -14.97 -3.66 -8.33
CA GLU A 148 -14.88 -5.06 -7.92
C GLU A 148 -15.66 -5.30 -6.62
N ASP A 149 -16.40 -6.41 -6.55
CA ASP A 149 -17.22 -6.73 -5.39
C ASP A 149 -16.40 -7.07 -4.16
N GLU A 150 -15.24 -7.64 -4.41
CA GLU A 150 -14.32 -8.16 -3.42
C GLU A 150 -13.29 -7.12 -2.96
N LEU A 151 -13.27 -5.90 -3.53
CA LEU A 151 -12.34 -4.81 -3.19
C LEU A 151 -12.85 -3.97 -2.02
N TRP A 152 -12.02 -3.76 -1.01
CA TRP A 152 -12.34 -3.12 0.27
C TRP A 152 -11.42 -1.98 0.64
N SER A 153 -10.16 -1.99 0.20
CA SER A 153 -9.20 -0.92 0.56
C SER A 153 -8.55 -0.20 -0.63
N PRO A 154 -9.33 0.41 -1.55
CA PRO A 154 -8.77 1.05 -2.73
C PRO A 154 -8.22 2.47 -2.55
N LEU A 155 -8.54 3.19 -1.47
CA LEU A 155 -8.35 4.64 -1.39
C LEU A 155 -6.87 5.02 -1.33
N ALA A 156 -6.07 4.38 -0.47
CA ALA A 156 -4.63 4.59 -0.40
C ALA A 156 -3.94 4.26 -1.74
N ASP A 157 -4.25 3.09 -2.30
CA ASP A 157 -3.70 2.60 -3.56
C ASP A 157 -4.02 3.52 -4.73
N PHE A 158 -5.26 4.00 -4.84
CA PHE A 158 -5.66 4.89 -5.92
C PHE A 158 -5.07 6.29 -5.80
N VAL A 159 -5.04 6.87 -4.59
CA VAL A 159 -4.37 8.17 -4.37
C VAL A 159 -2.89 8.07 -4.69
N GLY A 160 -2.25 7.01 -4.22
CA GLY A 160 -0.84 6.78 -4.48
C GLY A 160 -0.52 6.43 -5.93
N LEU A 161 -1.38 5.69 -6.64
CA LEU A 161 -1.27 5.46 -8.08
C LEU A 161 -1.21 6.77 -8.86
N VAL A 162 -2.16 7.67 -8.58
CA VAL A 162 -2.24 8.96 -9.27
C VAL A 162 -0.99 9.79 -8.97
N ALA A 163 -0.58 9.87 -7.70
CA ALA A 163 0.65 10.59 -7.32
C ALA A 163 1.90 10.00 -7.99
N THR A 164 2.01 8.67 -8.06
CA THR A 164 3.12 7.98 -8.72
C THR A 164 3.14 8.26 -10.22
N ALA A 165 1.98 8.28 -10.87
CA ALA A 165 1.84 8.58 -12.29
C ALA A 165 2.23 10.04 -12.60
N GLU A 166 1.84 10.99 -11.77
CA GLU A 166 2.23 12.40 -11.90
C GLU A 166 3.75 12.58 -11.84
N LEU A 167 4.41 11.84 -10.93
CA LEU A 167 5.87 11.85 -10.78
C LEU A 167 6.59 10.97 -11.82
N GLY A 168 5.87 10.32 -12.74
CA GLY A 168 6.45 9.46 -13.76
C GLY A 168 7.12 8.20 -13.21
N GLY A 169 6.66 7.72 -12.05
CA GLY A 169 7.19 6.55 -11.38
C GLY A 169 6.74 5.21 -11.96
N VAL A 170 7.07 4.15 -11.23
CA VAL A 170 6.74 2.76 -11.52
C VAL A 170 5.82 2.21 -10.45
N VAL A 171 4.84 1.41 -10.84
CA VAL A 171 4.05 0.59 -9.91
C VAL A 171 4.65 -0.81 -9.87
N ALA A 172 4.89 -1.32 -8.67
CA ALA A 172 5.37 -2.67 -8.39
C ALA A 172 4.27 -3.44 -7.65
N VAL A 173 3.59 -4.33 -8.38
CA VAL A 173 2.61 -5.25 -7.77
C VAL A 173 3.36 -6.47 -7.27
N HIS A 174 3.49 -6.56 -5.95
CA HIS A 174 4.16 -7.68 -5.28
C HIS A 174 3.14 -8.73 -4.85
N SER A 175 3.48 -10.00 -5.03
CA SER A 175 2.67 -11.14 -4.57
C SER A 175 1.19 -11.04 -4.98
N PRO A 176 0.85 -11.09 -6.28
CA PRO A 176 -0.53 -10.97 -6.77
C PRO A 176 -1.56 -11.78 -5.96
N GLY A 177 -2.61 -11.10 -5.50
CA GLY A 177 -3.76 -11.63 -4.77
C GLY A 177 -3.51 -11.95 -3.30
N ALA A 178 -2.38 -11.52 -2.74
CA ALA A 178 -1.95 -11.87 -1.39
C ALA A 178 -2.82 -11.32 -0.25
N ASP A 179 -3.55 -10.23 -0.46
CA ASP A 179 -4.48 -9.62 0.49
C ASP A 179 -5.87 -10.31 0.53
N GLY A 180 -6.13 -11.19 -0.45
CA GLY A 180 -7.40 -11.88 -0.63
C GLY A 180 -8.55 -10.99 -1.12
N GLU A 181 -8.26 -9.79 -1.64
CA GLU A 181 -9.27 -8.91 -2.26
C GLU A 181 -9.49 -9.27 -3.72
N LEU A 182 -8.40 -9.41 -4.47
CA LEU A 182 -8.47 -9.70 -5.91
C LEU A 182 -7.89 -11.07 -6.25
N SER A 183 -8.51 -11.75 -7.20
CA SER A 183 -7.98 -13.02 -7.69
C SER A 183 -6.71 -12.84 -8.52
N GLN A 184 -5.81 -13.83 -8.48
CA GLN A 184 -4.61 -13.84 -9.32
C GLN A 184 -4.95 -13.74 -10.81
N GLU A 185 -6.03 -14.38 -11.26
CA GLU A 185 -6.47 -14.30 -12.65
C GLU A 185 -6.91 -12.87 -13.03
N TYR A 186 -7.66 -12.20 -12.16
CA TYR A 186 -8.06 -10.81 -12.37
C TYR A 186 -6.83 -9.91 -12.50
N ILE A 187 -5.86 -10.02 -11.58
CA ILE A 187 -4.63 -9.22 -11.60
C ILE A 187 -3.85 -9.46 -12.89
N LEU A 188 -3.70 -10.72 -13.32
CA LEU A 188 -3.04 -11.05 -14.59
C LEU A 188 -3.76 -10.46 -15.80
N LYS A 189 -5.11 -10.41 -15.81
CA LYS A 189 -5.88 -9.72 -16.86
C LYS A 189 -5.59 -8.22 -16.87
N ARG A 190 -5.51 -7.58 -15.70
CA ARG A 190 -5.14 -6.15 -15.59
C ARG A 190 -3.73 -5.89 -16.08
N VAL A 191 -2.76 -6.73 -15.70
CA VAL A 191 -1.38 -6.67 -16.21
C VAL A 191 -1.35 -6.84 -17.74
N ALA A 192 -2.13 -7.76 -18.30
CA ALA A 192 -2.20 -7.94 -19.76
C ALA A 192 -2.74 -6.70 -20.49
N LEU A 193 -3.72 -5.99 -19.91
CA LEU A 193 -4.22 -4.72 -20.45
C LEU A 193 -3.14 -3.63 -20.43
N VAL A 194 -2.39 -3.53 -19.33
CA VAL A 194 -1.26 -2.59 -19.21
C VAL A 194 -0.17 -2.93 -20.24
N ALA A 195 0.16 -4.21 -20.39
CA ALA A 195 1.13 -4.70 -21.37
C ALA A 195 0.70 -4.39 -22.81
N LYS A 196 -0.59 -4.58 -23.14
CA LYS A 196 -1.16 -4.22 -24.45
C LYS A 196 -0.99 -2.73 -24.79
N LYS A 197 -0.91 -1.87 -23.77
CA LYS A 197 -0.64 -0.43 -23.90
C LYS A 197 0.85 -0.06 -23.79
N GLY A 198 1.75 -1.05 -23.77
CA GLY A 198 3.19 -0.84 -23.66
C GLY A 198 3.66 -0.46 -22.25
N GLY A 199 2.83 -0.66 -21.23
CA GLY A 199 3.14 -0.28 -19.85
C GLY A 199 3.84 -1.37 -19.03
N TYR A 200 4.01 -2.58 -19.55
CA TYR A 200 4.78 -3.62 -18.87
C TYR A 200 6.28 -3.29 -18.94
N LEU A 201 6.94 -3.23 -17.79
CA LEU A 201 8.37 -2.92 -17.72
C LEU A 201 9.19 -4.17 -17.44
N TRP A 202 8.79 -4.95 -16.42
CA TRP A 202 9.56 -6.10 -15.98
C TRP A 202 8.77 -7.00 -15.03
N ALA A 203 9.24 -8.21 -14.80
CA ALA A 203 8.80 -9.08 -13.71
C ALA A 203 10.01 -9.75 -13.07
N ARG A 204 9.97 -9.93 -11.75
CA ARG A 204 11.05 -10.53 -10.97
C ARG A 204 10.52 -11.59 -10.02
N GLY A 205 11.19 -12.74 -10.00
CA GLY A 205 11.06 -13.72 -8.94
C GLY A 205 11.80 -13.32 -7.66
N VAL A 206 11.20 -13.66 -6.52
CA VAL A 206 11.80 -13.55 -5.18
C VAL A 206 12.99 -14.51 -5.08
N THR A 207 14.10 -14.04 -4.50
CA THR A 207 15.32 -14.83 -4.24
C THR A 207 15.35 -15.39 -2.82
N ILE A 208 16.32 -16.27 -2.53
CA ILE A 208 16.55 -16.80 -1.17
C ILE A 208 16.87 -15.65 -0.20
N GLU A 209 17.70 -14.69 -0.61
CA GLU A 209 18.04 -13.51 0.20
C GLU A 209 16.83 -12.61 0.44
N ASP A 210 15.91 -12.51 -0.52
CA ASP A 210 14.65 -11.79 -0.33
C ASP A 210 13.78 -12.47 0.73
N VAL A 211 13.65 -13.79 0.70
CA VAL A 211 12.89 -14.55 1.70
C VAL A 211 13.48 -14.39 3.09
N LYS A 212 14.81 -14.47 3.22
CA LYS A 212 15.49 -14.23 4.52
C LYS A 212 15.21 -12.82 5.03
N THR A 213 15.31 -11.83 4.14
CA THR A 213 15.05 -10.42 4.44
C THR A 213 13.60 -10.22 4.89
N LEU A 214 12.64 -10.74 4.13
CA LEU A 214 11.22 -10.61 4.42
C LEU A 214 10.84 -11.32 5.72
N LYS A 215 11.36 -12.53 5.98
CA LYS A 215 11.17 -13.23 7.26
C LYS A 215 11.65 -12.41 8.44
N HIS A 216 12.82 -11.78 8.34
CA HIS A 216 13.35 -10.91 9.37
C HIS A 216 12.44 -9.69 9.60
N ILE A 217 12.05 -8.99 8.53
CA ILE A 217 11.21 -7.79 8.64
C ILE A 217 9.83 -8.14 9.24
N LEU A 218 9.20 -9.24 8.81
CA LEU A 218 7.91 -9.70 9.33
C LEU A 218 7.96 -10.22 10.77
N SER A 219 9.15 -10.34 11.38
CA SER A 219 9.25 -10.56 12.84
C SER A 219 9.02 -9.28 13.66
N PHE A 220 9.00 -8.11 13.00
CA PHE A 220 8.70 -6.80 13.61
C PHE A 220 7.36 -6.23 13.14
N ILE A 221 6.89 -6.63 11.95
CA ILE A 221 5.74 -6.04 11.26
C ILE A 221 4.57 -7.03 11.23
N GLU A 222 3.39 -6.54 11.57
CA GLU A 222 2.14 -7.28 11.40
C GLU A 222 1.60 -7.10 9.98
N SER A 223 1.91 -8.06 9.10
CA SER A 223 1.37 -8.11 7.74
C SER A 223 1.00 -9.55 7.37
N GLU A 224 -0.27 -9.79 7.04
CA GLU A 224 -0.73 -11.09 6.56
C GLU A 224 -0.52 -11.24 5.05
N ALA A 225 -0.73 -10.17 4.28
CA ALA A 225 -0.53 -10.18 2.82
C ALA A 225 0.94 -10.50 2.47
N SER A 226 1.90 -9.85 3.12
CA SER A 226 3.32 -10.13 2.89
C SER A 226 3.74 -11.56 3.31
N LYS A 227 3.00 -12.22 4.22
CA LYS A 227 3.26 -13.63 4.59
C LYS A 227 2.92 -14.59 3.46
N ALA A 228 2.03 -14.24 2.53
CA ALA A 228 1.67 -15.09 1.38
C ALA A 228 2.90 -15.47 0.53
N THR A 229 3.86 -14.57 0.38
CA THR A 229 5.14 -14.85 -0.31
C THR A 229 5.95 -15.93 0.42
N LEU A 230 5.97 -15.91 1.76
CA LEU A 230 6.67 -16.92 2.55
C LEU A 230 5.97 -18.28 2.48
N LEU A 231 4.63 -18.30 2.44
CA LEU A 231 3.84 -19.52 2.25
C LEU A 231 4.08 -20.15 0.88
N ALA A 232 4.04 -19.34 -0.19
CA ALA A 232 4.35 -19.81 -1.53
C ALA A 232 5.78 -20.32 -1.64
N TYR A 233 6.73 -19.66 -0.97
CA TYR A 233 8.13 -20.10 -0.94
C TYR A 233 8.29 -21.45 -0.21
N ALA A 234 7.48 -21.70 0.82
CA ALA A 234 7.43 -22.98 1.51
C ALA A 234 6.71 -24.09 0.70
N GLY A 235 6.20 -23.77 -0.49
CA GLY A 235 5.55 -24.72 -1.40
C GLY A 235 4.04 -24.85 -1.19
N LEU A 236 3.40 -23.95 -0.44
CA LEU A 236 1.95 -23.95 -0.32
C LEU A 236 1.32 -23.62 -1.67
N HIS A 237 0.36 -24.45 -2.08
CA HIS A 237 -0.51 -24.21 -3.23
C HIS A 237 -1.95 -24.52 -2.86
N GLY A 238 -2.81 -23.50 -2.80
CA GLY A 238 -4.18 -23.61 -2.32
C GLY A 238 -4.61 -22.41 -1.46
N PHE A 239 -5.76 -22.51 -0.82
CA PHE A 239 -6.27 -21.42 0.01
C PHE A 239 -5.58 -21.37 1.38
N ALA A 240 -5.18 -20.17 1.79
CA ALA A 240 -4.76 -19.83 3.14
C ALA A 240 -5.75 -18.83 3.75
N GLU A 241 -6.01 -18.96 5.04
CA GLU A 241 -6.84 -18.00 5.78
C GLU A 241 -6.05 -16.72 6.07
N LEU A 242 -6.74 -15.58 5.98
CA LEU A 242 -6.27 -14.25 6.35
C LEU A 242 -7.27 -13.63 7.32
N ARG A 243 -6.79 -12.67 8.12
CA ARG A 243 -7.60 -11.82 9.01
C ARG A 243 -8.46 -12.67 9.95
N GLU A 244 -7.81 -13.60 10.65
CA GLU A 244 -8.49 -14.52 11.59
C GLU A 244 -9.65 -15.30 10.94
N GLY A 245 -9.50 -15.64 9.65
CA GLY A 245 -10.49 -16.41 8.88
C GLY A 245 -11.56 -15.58 8.17
N SER A 246 -11.55 -14.24 8.32
CA SER A 246 -12.53 -13.38 7.65
C SER A 246 -12.32 -13.29 6.13
N ARG A 247 -11.14 -13.69 5.63
CA ARG A 247 -10.82 -13.75 4.20
C ARG A 247 -9.96 -14.96 3.88
N LYS A 248 -9.90 -15.32 2.60
CA LYS A 248 -9.02 -16.36 2.07
C LYS A 248 -8.22 -15.81 0.91
N THR A 249 -6.93 -16.09 0.88
CA THR A 249 -6.09 -15.85 -0.30
C THR A 249 -5.70 -17.17 -0.95
N PHE A 250 -5.65 -17.21 -2.27
CA PHE A 250 -5.13 -18.35 -3.00
C PHE A 250 -3.62 -18.20 -3.16
N VAL A 251 -2.87 -19.05 -2.49
CA VAL A 251 -1.42 -19.08 -2.54
C VAL A 251 -0.97 -19.96 -3.71
N SER A 252 -0.07 -19.45 -4.54
CA SER A 252 0.52 -20.14 -5.68
C SER A 252 1.94 -19.61 -5.96
N PRO A 253 2.70 -20.22 -6.89
CA PRO A 253 4.00 -19.66 -7.32
C PRO A 253 3.94 -18.21 -7.83
N LEU A 254 2.76 -17.69 -8.21
CA LEU A 254 2.60 -16.28 -8.58
C LEU A 254 2.90 -15.33 -7.41
N ASN A 255 2.69 -15.76 -6.16
CA ASN A 255 3.02 -14.98 -4.97
C ASN A 255 4.53 -14.79 -4.75
N LEU A 256 5.37 -15.47 -5.53
CA LEU A 256 6.82 -15.26 -5.59
C LEU A 256 7.24 -14.20 -6.60
N LEU A 257 6.29 -13.52 -7.25
CA LEU A 257 6.58 -12.55 -8.30
C LEU A 257 6.33 -11.11 -7.85
N THR A 258 7.11 -10.20 -8.44
CA THR A 258 6.83 -8.76 -8.45
C THR A 258 6.76 -8.31 -9.89
N ILE A 259 5.68 -7.64 -10.28
CA ILE A 259 5.44 -7.14 -11.63
C ILE A 259 5.59 -5.62 -11.62
N PHE A 260 6.45 -5.08 -12.49
CA PHE A 260 6.76 -3.66 -12.60
C PHE A 260 6.07 -3.07 -13.83
N LEU A 261 5.31 -2.01 -13.61
CA LEU A 261 4.43 -1.39 -14.58
C LEU A 261 4.65 0.12 -14.62
N ASN A 262 4.51 0.71 -15.80
CA ASN A 262 4.55 2.16 -15.96
C ASN A 262 3.31 2.78 -15.29
N ALA A 263 3.52 3.63 -14.27
CA ALA A 263 2.42 4.18 -13.49
C ALA A 263 1.46 5.04 -14.32
N LYS A 264 1.96 5.78 -15.33
CA LYS A 264 1.10 6.57 -16.23
C LYS A 264 0.17 5.70 -17.07
N VAL A 265 0.65 4.54 -17.52
CA VAL A 265 -0.19 3.59 -18.27
C VAL A 265 -1.23 2.94 -17.36
N VAL A 266 -0.85 2.56 -16.14
CA VAL A 266 -1.78 2.01 -15.14
C VAL A 266 -2.87 3.04 -14.82
N ALA A 267 -2.49 4.28 -14.49
CA ALA A 267 -3.42 5.36 -14.19
C ALA A 267 -4.34 5.69 -15.38
N GLY A 268 -3.81 5.72 -16.61
CA GLY A 268 -4.61 5.96 -17.82
C GLY A 268 -5.62 4.86 -18.16
N LEU A 269 -5.52 3.68 -17.53
CA LEU A 269 -6.48 2.58 -17.62
C LEU A 269 -7.40 2.49 -16.39
N ASN A 270 -7.15 3.30 -15.36
CA ASN A 270 -7.94 3.33 -14.15
C ASN A 270 -9.04 4.40 -14.28
N PRO A 271 -10.33 4.03 -14.22
CA PRO A 271 -11.44 4.96 -14.46
C PRO A 271 -11.54 6.08 -13.40
N VAL A 272 -10.93 5.92 -12.22
CA VAL A 272 -11.01 6.93 -11.15
C VAL A 272 -9.85 7.92 -11.14
N ALA A 273 -8.80 7.68 -11.93
CA ALA A 273 -7.56 8.46 -11.86
C ALA A 273 -7.78 9.96 -12.09
N GLU A 274 -8.60 10.33 -13.09
CA GLU A 274 -8.88 11.73 -13.41
C GLU A 274 -9.69 12.43 -12.31
N VAL A 275 -10.63 11.72 -11.67
CA VAL A 275 -11.46 12.27 -10.58
C VAL A 275 -10.61 12.52 -9.34
N LEU A 276 -9.61 11.68 -9.08
CA LEU A 276 -8.73 11.81 -7.93
C LEU A 276 -7.62 12.87 -8.10
N LYS A 277 -7.24 13.19 -9.34
CA LYS A 277 -6.13 14.09 -9.67
C LYS A 277 -6.21 15.46 -8.98
N ALA A 278 -7.43 16.00 -8.83
CA ALA A 278 -7.67 17.31 -8.23
C ALA A 278 -7.90 17.29 -6.71
N THR A 279 -7.73 16.14 -6.06
CA THR A 279 -8.02 15.98 -4.63
C THR A 279 -6.93 16.63 -3.77
N LYS A 280 -7.38 17.41 -2.78
CA LYS A 280 -6.52 18.21 -1.88
C LYS A 280 -6.49 17.70 -0.45
N ASP A 281 -7.35 16.73 -0.17
CA ASP A 281 -7.45 16.07 1.12
C ASP A 281 -8.07 14.67 0.91
N LEU A 282 -7.85 13.79 1.88
CA LEU A 282 -8.30 12.41 1.88
C LEU A 282 -9.83 12.30 1.83
N GLU A 283 -10.53 13.24 2.46
CA GLU A 283 -11.99 13.23 2.51
C GLU A 283 -12.59 13.61 1.14
N HIS A 284 -11.98 14.55 0.43
CA HIS A 284 -12.30 14.84 -0.96
C HIS A 284 -12.03 13.61 -1.85
N ALA A 285 -10.89 12.93 -1.67
CA ALA A 285 -10.60 11.70 -2.41
C ALA A 285 -11.66 10.61 -2.13
N ARG A 286 -12.00 10.36 -0.87
CA ARG A 286 -13.07 9.45 -0.47
C ARG A 286 -14.40 9.82 -1.12
N ARG A 287 -14.86 11.07 -0.97
CA ARG A 287 -16.14 11.52 -1.54
C ARG A 287 -16.19 11.36 -3.05
N SER A 288 -15.09 11.64 -3.74
CA SER A 288 -14.97 11.44 -5.19
C SER A 288 -15.15 9.98 -5.59
N LEU A 289 -14.63 9.03 -4.81
CA LEU A 289 -14.87 7.59 -5.02
C LEU A 289 -16.30 7.20 -4.66
N ASN A 290 -16.83 7.69 -3.55
CA ASN A 290 -18.19 7.38 -3.09
C ASN A 290 -19.25 7.89 -4.09
N MET A 291 -19.03 9.02 -4.74
CA MET A 291 -19.89 9.55 -5.81
C MET A 291 -19.95 8.63 -7.04
N LEU A 292 -18.94 7.78 -7.24
CA LEU A 292 -18.91 6.74 -8.27
C LEU A 292 -19.45 5.40 -7.74
N GLY A 293 -19.90 5.34 -6.49
CA GLY A 293 -20.39 4.14 -5.84
C GLY A 293 -19.29 3.20 -5.34
N ILE A 294 -18.05 3.68 -5.26
CA ILE A 294 -16.90 2.90 -4.80
C ILE A 294 -16.80 3.02 -3.28
N PHE A 295 -16.76 1.87 -2.61
CA PHE A 295 -16.58 1.78 -1.16
C PHE A 295 -15.09 1.84 -0.80
N THR A 296 -14.72 2.53 0.26
CA THR A 296 -13.34 2.68 0.70
C THR A 296 -13.08 2.09 2.08
N GLU A 297 -11.81 1.85 2.39
CA GLU A 297 -11.34 1.47 3.72
C GLU A 297 -11.70 2.52 4.78
N LEU A 298 -11.74 3.81 4.41
CA LEU A 298 -12.12 4.87 5.35
C LEU A 298 -13.62 4.81 5.71
N ASP A 299 -14.49 4.44 4.76
CA ASP A 299 -15.92 4.22 5.06
C ASP A 299 -16.11 3.05 6.03
N LEU A 300 -15.34 1.98 5.85
CA LEU A 300 -15.35 0.84 6.76
C LEU A 300 -14.88 1.25 8.16
N GLU A 301 -13.74 1.93 8.24
CA GLU A 301 -13.12 2.31 9.51
C GLU A 301 -13.99 3.26 10.31
N GLU A 302 -14.66 4.24 9.68
CA GLU A 302 -15.57 5.15 10.37
C GLU A 302 -16.75 4.42 11.03
N GLU A 303 -17.35 3.43 10.36
CA GLU A 303 -18.44 2.64 10.93
C GLU A 303 -17.93 1.67 12.00
N VAL A 304 -16.79 1.02 11.77
CA VAL A 304 -16.14 0.13 12.76
C VAL A 304 -15.79 0.91 14.03
N TYR A 305 -15.26 2.12 13.90
CA TYR A 305 -14.89 2.93 15.06
C TYR A 305 -16.09 3.31 15.94
N LYS A 306 -17.24 3.65 15.32
CA LYS A 306 -18.49 3.90 16.05
C LYS A 306 -18.94 2.66 16.84
N LEU A 307 -18.80 1.47 16.27
CA LEU A 307 -19.12 0.20 16.92
C LEU A 307 -18.15 -0.12 18.06
N ILE A 308 -16.85 0.13 17.87
CA ILE A 308 -15.86 -0.02 18.94
C ILE A 308 -16.19 0.91 20.12
N GLN A 309 -16.55 2.17 19.84
CA GLN A 309 -16.93 3.13 20.88
C GLN A 309 -18.21 2.74 21.64
N SER A 310 -19.12 1.99 21.02
CA SER A 310 -20.31 1.46 21.68
C SER A 310 -20.07 0.13 22.42
N GLY A 311 -18.84 -0.41 22.38
CA GLY A 311 -18.47 -1.68 22.99
C GLY A 311 -18.95 -2.91 22.22
N ALA A 312 -19.31 -2.76 20.93
CA ALA A 312 -19.71 -3.87 20.09
C ALA A 312 -18.51 -4.72 19.66
N GLU A 313 -18.74 -6.03 19.54
CA GLU A 313 -17.77 -6.97 19.00
C GLU A 313 -17.70 -6.85 17.46
N ILE A 314 -16.48 -6.77 16.92
CA ILE A 314 -16.25 -6.62 15.48
C ILE A 314 -15.96 -7.99 14.88
N THR A 315 -16.96 -8.57 14.22
CA THR A 315 -16.84 -9.88 13.52
C THR A 315 -16.79 -9.69 12.00
N GLY A 316 -16.35 -10.73 11.27
CA GLY A 316 -16.35 -10.71 9.80
C GLY A 316 -17.73 -10.45 9.19
N GLU A 317 -18.80 -10.96 9.81
CA GLU A 317 -20.18 -10.72 9.37
C GLU A 317 -20.59 -9.25 9.51
N VAL A 318 -20.18 -8.59 10.60
CA VAL A 318 -20.40 -7.15 10.82
C VAL A 318 -19.74 -6.33 9.70
N LEU A 319 -18.48 -6.64 9.36
CA LEU A 319 -17.75 -5.94 8.29
C LEU A 319 -18.45 -6.08 6.93
N ILE A 320 -18.93 -7.28 6.60
CA ILE A 320 -19.70 -7.55 5.38
C ILE A 320 -21.02 -6.75 5.35
N ASN A 321 -21.72 -6.69 6.48
CA ASN A 321 -22.96 -5.95 6.59
C ASN A 321 -22.77 -4.43 6.39
N ILE A 322 -21.67 -3.86 6.88
CA ILE A 322 -21.33 -2.44 6.66
C ILE A 322 -21.21 -2.16 5.15
N LYS A 323 -20.39 -2.94 4.43
CA LYS A 323 -20.20 -2.77 2.99
C LYS A 323 -21.50 -2.98 2.19
N HIS A 324 -22.30 -3.97 2.56
CA HIS A 324 -23.61 -4.19 1.93
C HIS A 324 -24.59 -3.04 2.16
N LYS A 325 -24.57 -2.44 3.35
CA LYS A 325 -25.41 -1.27 3.66
C LYS A 325 -25.02 -0.08 2.78
N PHE A 326 -23.73 0.23 2.66
CA PHE A 326 -23.24 1.28 1.77
C PHE A 326 -23.72 1.08 0.33
N ARG A 327 -23.59 -0.13 -0.22
CA ARG A 327 -24.04 -0.45 -1.59
C ARG A 327 -25.53 -0.24 -1.80
N LYS A 328 -26.36 -0.54 -0.80
CA LYS A 328 -27.81 -0.30 -0.84
C LYS A 328 -28.18 1.18 -0.75
N GLU A 329 -27.34 2.00 -0.14
CA GLU A 329 -27.56 3.44 -0.04
C GLU A 329 -27.18 4.13 -1.35
N VAL A 330 -26.05 3.74 -1.95
CA VAL A 330 -25.62 4.21 -3.27
C VAL A 330 -26.62 3.81 -4.36
N SER A 331 -27.17 2.59 -4.35
CA SER A 331 -28.11 2.14 -5.40
C SER A 331 -29.50 2.79 -5.37
N LYS A 332 -29.80 3.59 -4.33
CA LYS A 332 -31.05 4.33 -4.17
C LYS A 332 -30.95 5.81 -4.54
N GLY A 333 -29.73 6.34 -4.69
CA GLY A 333 -29.45 7.72 -5.09
C GLY A 333 -29.27 7.84 -6.59
#